data_AF-M3DE27-F1
#
_entry.id   AF-M3DE27-F1
#
_cell.length_a   1.000
_cell.length_b   1.000
_cell.length_c   1.000
_cell.angle_alpha   90.00
_cell.angle_beta   90.00
_cell.angle_gamma   90.00
#
_symmetry.space_group_name_H-M   'P 1'
#
loop_
_entity.id
_entity.type
_entity.pdbx_description
1 polymer ?
#
loop_
_entity_poly.entity_id
_entity_poly.type
_entity_poly.pdbx_seq_one_letter_code
_entity_poly.pdbx_strand_id
1 'polypeptide(L)'
;MDVSVPWAGRRFTVTQKATLKTDRYLVTETAPGGSGGRVLAYAERRRFSLNEEVTFFTDASRSQVAFTVRERTLLDPGEGFDVVDADGKPIGAFHERFFTSLVRSAWVLEQPGAPDAVGRERNRFVAVLRRAWDWLPLDLVPFAWPYHFDFGSEGKPVMTVDKKIGLRDRYLVEVTAPGLDPRLAVAQAVALDTYQGR
;
A
#
# COMPACT_ATOMS: atom_id res chain seq x y z
N MET A 1 -11.03 -20.35 -16.59
CA MET A 1 -9.58 -20.33 -16.87
C MET A 1 -9.11 -18.96 -16.46
N ASP A 2 -8.35 -18.89 -15.36
CA ASP A 2 -7.85 -17.64 -14.80
C ASP A 2 -6.81 -17.04 -15.77
N VAL A 3 -7.16 -15.91 -16.38
CA VAL A 3 -6.27 -15.16 -17.30
C VAL A 3 -5.64 -13.98 -16.54
N SER A 4 -5.56 -14.06 -15.21
CA SER A 4 -4.82 -13.06 -14.44
C SER A 4 -3.35 -13.05 -14.86
N VAL A 5 -2.82 -11.84 -14.97
CA VAL A 5 -1.38 -11.63 -15.18
C VAL A 5 -0.62 -12.29 -14.03
N PRO A 6 0.35 -13.20 -14.28
CA PRO A 6 1.05 -13.90 -13.21
C PRO A 6 1.87 -12.92 -12.38
N TRP A 7 1.59 -12.86 -11.08
CA TRP A 7 2.32 -12.08 -10.08
C TRP A 7 3.54 -12.86 -9.56
N ALA A 8 4.46 -13.22 -10.45
CA ALA A 8 5.61 -14.06 -10.11
C ALA A 8 6.74 -13.29 -9.41
N GLY A 9 6.78 -11.97 -9.57
CA GLY A 9 7.76 -11.10 -8.94
C GLY A 9 7.60 -10.97 -7.43
N ARG A 10 8.60 -10.35 -6.77
CA ARG A 10 8.58 -10.02 -5.34
C ARG A 10 8.79 -8.53 -5.05
N ARG A 11 9.07 -7.75 -6.10
CA ARG A 11 9.33 -6.32 -6.00
C ARG A 11 8.42 -5.61 -6.97
N PHE A 12 7.69 -4.63 -6.46
CA PHE A 12 6.69 -3.90 -7.22
C PHE A 12 6.85 -2.42 -7.01
N THR A 13 6.54 -1.65 -8.04
CA THR A 13 6.46 -0.19 -7.96
C THR A 13 5.02 0.21 -8.21
N VAL A 14 4.40 0.82 -7.20
CA VAL A 14 3.09 1.47 -7.32
C VAL A 14 3.33 2.94 -7.61
N THR A 15 2.97 3.40 -8.80
CA THR A 15 3.05 4.80 -9.17
C THR A 15 1.67 5.44 -9.02
N GLN A 16 1.59 6.47 -8.18
CA GLN A 16 0.39 7.26 -8.04
C GLN A 16 0.44 8.48 -8.97
N LYS A 17 -0.67 8.71 -9.68
CA LYS A 17 -0.93 9.95 -10.39
C LYS A 17 -2.23 10.53 -9.88
N ALA A 18 -2.11 11.34 -8.83
CA ALA A 18 -3.18 12.18 -8.33
C ALA A 18 -3.56 13.26 -9.36
N THR A 19 -4.85 13.44 -9.57
CA THR A 19 -5.42 14.60 -10.27
C THR A 19 -6.49 15.23 -9.39
N LEU A 20 -7.00 16.41 -9.75
CA LEU A 20 -8.02 17.10 -8.95
C LEU A 20 -9.27 16.24 -8.68
N LYS A 21 -9.63 15.32 -9.59
CA LYS A 21 -10.87 14.53 -9.51
C LYS A 21 -10.66 13.03 -9.32
N THR A 22 -9.49 12.51 -9.71
CA THR A 22 -9.24 11.07 -9.79
C THR A 22 -7.83 10.75 -9.34
N ASP A 23 -7.71 9.75 -8.46
CA ASP A 23 -6.44 9.11 -8.13
C ASP A 23 -6.25 7.89 -9.03
N ARG A 24 -5.10 7.81 -9.68
CA ARG A 24 -4.74 6.70 -10.56
C ARG A 24 -3.54 5.97 -9.98
N TYR A 25 -3.63 4.65 -9.92
CA TYR A 25 -2.56 3.79 -9.46
C TYR A 25 -2.13 2.88 -10.61
N LEU A 26 -0.83 2.82 -10.87
CA LEU A 26 -0.22 1.90 -11.82
C LEU A 26 0.78 1.02 -11.08
N VAL A 27 0.58 -0.29 -11.12
CA VAL A 27 1.43 -1.29 -10.48
C VAL A 27 2.27 -1.97 -11.54
N THR A 28 3.59 -1.94 -11.33
CA THR A 28 4.56 -2.58 -12.22
C THR A 28 5.51 -3.46 -11.42
N GLU A 29 6.09 -4.47 -12.06
CA GLU A 29 7.28 -5.13 -11.52
C GLU A 29 8.42 -4.12 -11.37
N THR A 30 9.23 -4.23 -10.32
CA THR A 30 10.43 -3.40 -10.17
C THR A 30 11.62 -4.11 -10.82
N ALA A 31 12.16 -3.54 -11.89
CA ALA A 31 13.38 -4.06 -12.51
C ALA A 31 14.61 -3.85 -11.59
N PRO A 32 15.70 -4.62 -11.76
CA PRO A 32 16.93 -4.49 -10.94
C PRO A 32 17.56 -3.09 -10.90
N GLY A 33 17.21 -2.20 -11.85
CA GLY A 33 17.65 -0.79 -11.89
C GLY A 33 16.66 0.23 -11.32
N GLY A 34 15.54 -0.22 -10.72
CA GLY A 34 14.51 0.66 -10.16
C GLY A 34 13.58 1.32 -11.19
N SER A 35 13.69 0.94 -12.47
CA SER A 35 12.72 1.30 -13.51
C SER A 35 11.47 0.41 -13.41
N GLY A 36 10.32 0.97 -13.80
CA GLY A 36 9.07 0.22 -13.90
C GLY A 36 9.14 -0.81 -15.01
N GLY A 37 8.86 -2.06 -14.67
CA GLY A 37 8.78 -3.20 -15.57
C GLY A 37 7.38 -3.39 -16.12
N ARG A 38 7.00 -4.65 -16.32
CA ARG A 38 5.67 -5.04 -16.83
C ARG A 38 4.55 -4.49 -15.93
N VAL A 39 3.47 -4.01 -16.55
CA VAL A 39 2.24 -3.62 -15.84
C VAL A 39 1.53 -4.88 -15.34
N LEU A 40 1.22 -4.88 -14.05
CA LEU A 40 0.50 -5.97 -13.37
C LEU A 40 -0.91 -5.55 -12.98
N ALA A 41 -1.08 -4.29 -12.61
CA ALA A 41 -2.38 -3.75 -12.27
C ALA A 41 -2.51 -2.25 -12.51
N TYR A 42 -3.76 -1.82 -12.66
CA TYR A 42 -4.16 -0.45 -12.84
C TYR A 42 -5.49 -0.19 -12.11
N ALA A 43 -5.56 0.89 -11.34
CA ALA A 43 -6.79 1.32 -10.69
C ALA A 43 -7.04 2.81 -10.90
N GLU A 44 -8.31 3.19 -10.96
CA GLU A 44 -8.75 4.57 -10.86
C GLU A 44 -9.79 4.71 -9.76
N ARG A 45 -9.58 5.66 -8.84
CA ARG A 45 -10.55 6.05 -7.84
C ARG A 45 -10.98 7.49 -8.05
N ARG A 46 -12.28 7.75 -8.10
CA ARG A 46 -12.78 9.13 -8.09
C ARG A 46 -12.73 9.66 -6.65
N ARG A 47 -12.18 10.85 -6.46
CA ARG A 47 -12.04 11.47 -5.12
C ARG A 47 -13.39 11.78 -4.44
N PHE A 48 -14.46 11.88 -5.23
CA PHE A 48 -15.82 12.20 -4.78
C PHE A 48 -16.82 11.04 -4.98
N SER A 49 -16.37 9.82 -5.32
CA SER A 49 -17.28 8.68 -5.28
C SER A 49 -17.43 8.21 -3.84
N LEU A 50 -18.67 8.04 -3.38
CA LEU A 50 -19.02 7.43 -2.09
C LEU A 50 -18.65 5.94 -2.00
N ASN A 51 -18.05 5.37 -3.06
CA ASN A 51 -17.67 3.97 -3.09
C ASN A 51 -16.31 3.81 -2.40
N GLU A 52 -16.33 3.15 -1.25
CA GLU A 52 -15.15 2.73 -0.47
C GLU A 52 -14.37 1.58 -1.14
N GLU A 53 -14.83 1.12 -2.30
CA GLU A 53 -14.22 0.05 -3.09
C GLU A 53 -13.28 0.59 -4.18
N VAL A 54 -12.11 -0.04 -4.30
CA VAL A 54 -11.12 0.20 -5.37
C VAL A 54 -10.84 -1.11 -6.10
N THR A 55 -11.26 -1.18 -7.37
CA THR A 55 -10.97 -2.30 -8.26
C THR A 55 -9.66 -2.08 -9.01
N PHE A 56 -8.77 -3.07 -8.95
CA PHE A 56 -7.54 -3.12 -9.72
C PHE A 56 -7.75 -4.04 -10.91
N PHE A 57 -7.54 -3.51 -12.11
CA PHE A 57 -7.60 -4.22 -13.38
C PHE A 57 -6.20 -4.65 -13.82
N THR A 58 -6.07 -5.68 -14.64
CA THR A 58 -4.77 -6.16 -15.13
C THR A 58 -4.04 -5.13 -15.99
N ASP A 59 -4.79 -4.24 -16.64
CA ASP A 59 -4.27 -3.13 -17.45
C ASP A 59 -5.26 -1.96 -17.54
N ALA A 60 -4.90 -0.95 -18.33
CA ALA A 60 -5.71 0.26 -18.52
C ALA A 60 -7.01 0.07 -19.32
N SER A 61 -7.19 -1.08 -20.01
CA SER A 61 -8.43 -1.41 -20.75
C SER A 61 -9.60 -1.68 -19.80
N ARG A 62 -9.32 -2.08 -18.55
CA ARG A 62 -10.30 -2.46 -17.52
C ARG A 62 -11.21 -3.61 -17.93
N SER A 63 -10.72 -4.48 -18.82
CA SER A 63 -11.45 -5.66 -19.27
C SER A 63 -11.39 -6.83 -18.28
N GLN A 64 -10.34 -6.89 -17.46
CA GLN A 64 -10.10 -7.99 -16.52
C GLN A 64 -9.69 -7.44 -15.15
N VAL A 65 -10.34 -7.96 -14.10
CA VAL A 65 -10.03 -7.64 -12.70
C VAL A 65 -8.82 -8.46 -12.26
N ALA A 66 -7.88 -7.83 -11.55
CA ALA A 66 -6.76 -8.49 -10.88
C ALA A 66 -7.10 -8.78 -9.41
N PHE A 67 -7.65 -7.78 -8.72
CA PHE A 67 -8.17 -7.88 -7.35
C PHE A 67 -9.01 -6.63 -7.02
N THR A 68 -9.74 -6.69 -5.92
CA THR A 68 -10.55 -5.59 -5.41
C THR A 68 -10.27 -5.37 -3.94
N VAL A 69 -10.16 -4.10 -3.55
CA VAL A 69 -10.07 -3.66 -2.15
C VAL A 69 -11.39 -3.02 -1.77
N ARG A 70 -12.01 -3.43 -0.67
CA ARG A 70 -13.27 -2.84 -0.19
C ARG A 70 -13.28 -2.74 1.32
N GLU A 71 -14.01 -1.77 1.84
CA GLU A 71 -14.20 -1.63 3.29
C GLU A 71 -14.97 -2.82 3.86
N ARG A 72 -14.57 -3.24 5.07
CA ARG A 72 -15.21 -4.33 5.80
C ARG A 72 -16.49 -3.81 6.45
N THR A 73 -17.65 -4.36 6.09
CA THR A 73 -18.94 -3.86 6.59
C THR A 73 -19.23 -4.29 8.04
N LEU A 74 -19.28 -3.31 8.96
CA LEU A 74 -19.96 -3.10 10.27
C LEU A 74 -20.43 -4.25 11.19
N LEU A 75 -20.40 -5.53 10.82
CA LEU A 75 -20.69 -6.65 11.75
C LEU A 75 -19.52 -6.95 12.70
N ASP A 76 -18.37 -6.32 12.47
CA ASP A 76 -17.19 -6.36 13.32
C ASP A 76 -16.55 -4.95 13.28
N PRO A 77 -16.62 -4.14 14.36
CA PRO A 77 -16.08 -2.78 14.35
C PRO A 77 -14.55 -2.81 14.40
N GLY A 78 -13.95 -2.96 13.23
CA GLY A 78 -12.55 -2.65 12.94
C GLY A 78 -12.46 -1.91 11.61
N GLU A 79 -11.82 -0.74 11.62
CA GLU A 79 -11.54 0.09 10.44
C GLU A 79 -10.56 -0.65 9.51
N GLY A 80 -11.10 -1.58 8.72
CA GLY A 80 -10.34 -2.51 7.91
C GLY A 80 -10.90 -2.70 6.51
N PHE A 81 -10.06 -3.23 5.64
CA PHE A 81 -10.37 -3.45 4.23
C PHE A 81 -10.09 -4.91 3.88
N ASP A 82 -11.04 -5.52 3.18
CA ASP A 82 -10.87 -6.83 2.59
C ASP A 82 -10.29 -6.72 1.18
N VAL A 83 -9.42 -7.67 0.84
CA VAL A 83 -8.84 -7.85 -0.48
C VAL A 83 -9.34 -9.16 -1.06
N VAL A 84 -10.00 -9.09 -2.22
CA VAL A 84 -10.57 -10.25 -2.90
C VAL A 84 -10.03 -10.37 -4.32
N ASP A 85 -9.96 -11.59 -4.85
CA ASP A 85 -9.57 -11.83 -6.24
C ASP A 85 -10.72 -11.50 -7.22
N ALA A 86 -10.49 -11.76 -8.50
CA ALA A 86 -11.45 -11.51 -9.57
C ALA A 86 -12.76 -12.30 -9.43
N ASP A 87 -12.73 -13.45 -8.75
CA ASP A 87 -13.90 -14.29 -8.48
C ASP A 87 -14.56 -13.94 -7.13
N GLY A 88 -14.04 -12.95 -6.42
CA GLY A 88 -14.52 -12.52 -5.10
C GLY A 88 -14.05 -13.41 -3.94
N LYS A 89 -13.10 -14.31 -4.18
CA LYS A 89 -12.52 -15.14 -3.12
C LYS A 89 -11.56 -14.28 -2.27
N PRO A 90 -11.56 -14.44 -0.93
CA PRO A 90 -10.67 -13.68 -0.06
C PRO A 90 -9.20 -14.01 -0.35
N ILE A 91 -8.43 -12.95 -0.62
CA ILE A 91 -6.96 -12.98 -0.63
C ILE A 91 -6.46 -12.66 0.78
N GLY A 92 -7.08 -11.70 1.46
CA GLY A 92 -6.72 -11.29 2.81
C GLY A 92 -7.38 -9.98 3.19
N ALA A 93 -6.85 -9.32 4.22
CA ALA A 93 -7.36 -8.06 4.69
C ALA A 93 -6.26 -7.24 5.38
N PHE A 94 -6.56 -5.98 5.63
CA PHE A 94 -5.72 -5.14 6.47
C PHE A 94 -6.54 -4.13 7.25
N HIS A 95 -6.05 -3.75 8.44
CA HIS A 95 -6.72 -2.78 9.29
C HIS A 95 -5.71 -1.96 10.10
N GLU A 96 -6.10 -0.76 10.50
CA GLU A 96 -5.32 0.02 11.45
C GLU A 96 -5.52 -0.50 12.87
N ARG A 97 -4.42 -0.73 13.60
CA ARG A 97 -4.45 -1.12 15.00
C ARG A 97 -4.23 0.11 15.87
N PHE A 98 -5.34 0.68 16.34
CA PHE A 98 -5.32 1.74 17.35
C PHE A 98 -4.86 1.16 18.69
N PHE A 99 -3.68 1.57 19.15
CA PHE A 99 -3.26 1.33 20.53
C PHE A 99 -3.33 2.64 21.30
N THR A 100 -3.92 2.59 22.49
CA THR A 100 -4.12 3.75 23.38
C THR A 100 -2.82 4.45 23.81
N SER A 101 -1.64 3.85 23.58
CA SER A 101 -0.34 4.32 24.10
C SER A 101 0.80 4.41 23.08
N LEU A 102 0.56 4.10 21.79
CA LEU A 102 1.56 4.30 20.75
C LEU A 102 1.23 5.57 19.96
N VAL A 103 2.13 6.53 19.95
CA VAL A 103 2.09 7.77 19.15
C VAL A 103 2.14 7.48 17.62
N ARG A 104 2.01 6.21 17.19
CA ARG A 104 2.21 5.77 15.81
C ARG A 104 1.14 4.76 15.41
N SER A 105 0.50 5.01 14.28
CA SER A 105 -0.34 4.07 13.56
C SER A 105 0.44 2.78 13.25
N ALA A 106 -0.12 1.64 13.64
CA ALA A 106 0.36 0.32 13.26
C ALA A 106 -0.69 -0.33 12.36
N TRP A 107 -0.27 -0.98 11.28
CA TRP A 107 -1.17 -1.69 10.38
C TRP A 107 -1.05 -3.19 10.62
N VAL A 108 -2.15 -3.91 10.55
CA VAL A 108 -2.17 -5.37 10.59
C VAL A 108 -2.58 -5.87 9.22
N LEU A 109 -1.82 -6.82 8.69
CA LEU A 109 -2.04 -7.48 7.42
C LEU A 109 -2.37 -8.95 7.69
N GLU A 110 -3.56 -9.37 7.28
CA GLU A 110 -4.13 -10.69 7.51
C GLU A 110 -4.17 -11.46 6.18
N GLN A 111 -3.63 -12.67 6.15
CA GLN A 111 -3.79 -13.57 5.01
C GLN A 111 -4.32 -14.93 5.50
N PRO A 112 -5.38 -15.48 4.89
CA PRO A 112 -5.90 -16.79 5.28
C PRO A 112 -4.81 -17.86 5.26
N GLY A 113 -4.67 -18.59 6.38
CA GLY A 113 -3.69 -19.66 6.52
C GLY A 113 -2.25 -19.19 6.80
N ALA A 114 -2.01 -17.91 7.08
CA ALA A 114 -0.72 -17.39 7.52
C ALA A 114 -0.87 -16.57 8.82
N PRO A 115 0.18 -16.47 9.66
CA PRO A 115 0.18 -15.57 10.81
C PRO A 115 0.09 -14.10 10.38
N ASP A 116 -0.59 -13.28 11.19
CA ASP A 116 -0.73 -11.84 10.94
C ASP A 116 0.63 -11.14 10.87
N ALA A 117 0.77 -10.21 9.93
CA ALA A 117 1.94 -9.36 9.82
C ALA A 117 1.63 -7.96 10.33
N VAL A 118 2.45 -7.44 11.23
CA VAL A 118 2.28 -6.10 11.80
C VAL A 118 3.26 -5.14 11.15
N GLY A 119 2.71 -4.16 10.43
CA GLY A 119 3.39 -3.02 9.83
C GLY A 119 3.63 -1.92 10.83
N ARG A 120 4.89 -1.47 10.94
CA ARG A 120 5.26 -0.29 11.74
C ARG A 120 6.08 0.66 10.91
N GLU A 121 5.85 1.95 11.09
CA GLU A 121 6.70 2.97 10.49
C GLU A 121 8.10 2.91 11.11
N ARG A 122 9.11 2.80 10.26
CA ARG A 122 10.52 2.79 10.64
C ARG A 122 10.90 4.18 11.12
N ASN A 123 10.90 4.37 12.44
CA ASN A 123 11.30 5.62 13.09
C ASN A 123 12.74 6.01 12.73
N ARG A 124 12.91 6.90 11.75
CA ARG A 124 14.21 7.51 11.44
C ARG A 124 14.23 9.03 11.57
N PHE A 125 13.14 9.66 11.97
CA PHE A 125 12.98 11.08 11.67
C PHE A 125 12.90 12.05 12.85
N VAL A 126 12.96 11.60 14.11
CA VAL A 126 13.19 12.55 15.23
C VAL A 126 14.65 13.03 15.27
N ALA A 127 15.62 12.20 14.85
CA ALA A 127 17.04 12.52 15.00
C ALA A 127 17.61 13.41 13.89
N VAL A 128 17.11 13.30 12.66
CA VAL A 128 17.52 14.16 11.53
C VAL A 128 16.83 15.52 11.61
N LEU A 129 15.55 15.53 11.99
CA LEU A 129 14.77 16.76 12.17
C LEU A 129 15.42 17.67 13.23
N ARG A 130 15.86 17.13 14.37
CA ARG A 130 16.56 17.90 15.43
C ARG A 130 17.85 18.58 14.93
N ARG A 131 18.58 17.98 13.99
CA ARG A 131 19.82 18.56 13.46
C ARG A 131 19.61 19.60 12.37
N ALA A 132 18.48 19.54 11.65
CA ALA A 132 18.16 20.47 10.56
C ALA A 132 17.26 21.65 11.01
N TRP A 133 16.56 21.51 12.13
CA TRP A 133 15.63 22.52 12.67
C TRP A 133 16.33 23.82 13.08
N ASP A 134 17.59 23.75 13.52
CA ASP A 134 18.36 24.93 13.95
C ASP A 134 18.78 25.85 12.77
N TRP A 135 18.54 25.45 11.51
CA TRP A 135 19.08 26.13 10.32
C TRP A 135 18.05 26.55 9.25
N LEU A 136 16.75 26.25 9.39
CA LEU A 136 15.73 26.61 8.38
C LEU A 136 14.68 27.63 8.88
N PRO A 137 14.28 28.61 8.04
CA PRO A 137 13.15 29.50 8.33
C PRO A 137 11.82 28.71 8.29
N LEU A 138 11.01 28.89 9.32
CA LEU A 138 9.86 28.04 9.69
C LEU A 138 8.67 28.04 8.70
N ASP A 139 8.69 28.83 7.64
CA ASP A 139 7.54 29.05 6.73
C ASP A 139 7.55 28.22 5.43
N LEU A 140 8.52 27.32 5.22
CA LEU A 140 8.76 26.67 3.91
C LEU A 140 8.83 25.13 3.92
N VAL A 141 8.09 24.44 4.79
CA VAL A 141 8.02 22.96 4.76
C VAL A 141 6.60 22.47 4.46
N PRO A 142 6.25 22.23 3.18
CA PRO A 142 5.05 21.46 2.88
C PRO A 142 5.37 19.97 3.06
N PHE A 143 4.87 19.35 4.13
CA PHE A 143 4.30 17.99 4.27
C PHE A 143 4.83 16.77 3.44
N ALA A 144 5.98 16.84 2.77
CA ALA A 144 6.49 15.82 1.85
C ALA A 144 7.56 14.96 2.52
N TRP A 145 7.12 14.02 3.36
CA TRP A 145 8.04 13.18 4.14
C TRP A 145 8.07 11.72 3.63
N PRO A 146 9.25 11.13 3.35
CA PRO A 146 9.34 9.74 2.97
C PRO A 146 9.08 8.88 4.22
N TYR A 147 8.04 8.06 4.18
CA TYR A 147 7.79 7.05 5.20
C TYR A 147 8.17 5.66 4.69
N HIS A 148 8.52 4.81 5.62
CA HIS A 148 9.02 3.46 5.38
C HIS A 148 8.28 2.54 6.35
N PHE A 149 7.51 1.58 5.84
CA PHE A 149 6.84 0.58 6.67
C PHE A 149 7.55 -0.75 6.57
N ASP A 150 7.84 -1.33 7.73
CA ASP A 150 8.31 -2.71 7.86
C ASP A 150 7.19 -3.56 8.43
N PHE A 151 6.75 -4.57 7.69
CA PHE A 151 5.81 -5.58 8.15
C PHE A 151 6.58 -6.81 8.59
N GLY A 152 6.30 -7.27 9.80
CA GLY A 152 6.89 -8.48 10.35
C GLY A 152 5.86 -9.35 11.05
N SER A 153 6.11 -10.66 11.05
CA SER A 153 5.31 -11.65 11.76
C SER A 153 6.24 -12.61 12.48
N GLU A 154 5.97 -12.90 13.76
CA GLU A 154 6.79 -13.80 14.58
C GLU A 154 8.30 -13.53 14.54
N GLY A 155 8.69 -12.24 14.49
CA GLY A 155 10.09 -11.82 14.41
C GLY A 155 10.75 -11.99 13.02
N LYS A 156 10.00 -12.41 12.00
CA LYS A 156 10.46 -12.54 10.61
C LYS A 156 9.92 -11.40 9.74
N PRO A 157 10.73 -10.88 8.80
CA PRO A 157 10.27 -9.87 7.84
C PRO A 157 9.28 -10.47 6.85
N VAL A 158 8.18 -9.76 6.60
CA VAL A 158 7.10 -10.18 5.68
C VAL A 158 7.11 -9.34 4.40
N MET A 159 7.08 -8.01 4.54
CA MET A 159 7.19 -7.09 3.42
C MET A 159 7.66 -5.71 3.88
N THR A 160 8.11 -4.89 2.94
CA THR A 160 8.41 -3.47 3.18
C THR A 160 7.69 -2.59 2.17
N VAL A 161 7.35 -1.37 2.58
CA VAL A 161 6.81 -0.32 1.71
C VAL A 161 7.63 0.94 1.90
N ASP A 162 8.33 1.37 0.85
CA ASP A 162 9.13 2.60 0.85
C ASP A 162 8.49 3.65 -0.06
N LYS A 163 8.07 4.79 0.51
CA LYS A 163 7.63 5.94 -0.28
C LYS A 163 8.84 6.68 -0.85
N LYS A 164 8.95 6.77 -2.17
CA LYS A 164 9.93 7.57 -2.91
C LYS A 164 9.25 8.83 -3.44
N ILE A 165 9.69 9.98 -2.93
CA ILE A 165 9.23 11.29 -3.39
C ILE A 165 9.87 11.62 -4.74
N GLY A 166 9.08 12.17 -5.65
CA GLY A 166 9.53 12.68 -6.94
C GLY A 166 8.39 13.40 -7.66
N LEU A 167 8.54 13.65 -8.96
CA LEU A 167 7.46 14.25 -9.78
C LEU A 167 6.14 13.43 -9.73
N ARG A 168 6.25 12.13 -9.43
CA ARG A 168 5.14 11.23 -9.12
C ARG A 168 5.52 10.42 -7.89
N ASP A 169 4.59 10.32 -6.95
CA ASP A 169 4.75 9.48 -5.78
C ASP A 169 4.84 8.02 -6.23
N ARG A 170 5.89 7.34 -5.73
CA ARG A 170 6.17 5.94 -6.03
C ARG A 170 6.33 5.19 -4.73
N TYR A 171 5.66 4.07 -4.61
CA TYR A 171 5.78 3.14 -3.49
C TYR A 171 6.51 1.90 -3.98
N LEU A 172 7.69 1.65 -3.42
CA LEU A 172 8.42 0.41 -3.64
C LEU A 172 7.93 -0.61 -2.62
N VAL A 173 7.32 -1.68 -3.12
CA VAL A 173 6.83 -2.80 -2.31
C VAL A 173 7.78 -3.97 -2.51
N GLU A 174 8.36 -4.48 -1.44
CA GLU A 174 9.19 -5.69 -1.46
C GLU A 174 8.56 -6.76 -0.57
N VAL A 175 8.22 -7.90 -1.17
CA VAL A 175 7.62 -9.06 -0.50
C VAL A 175 8.73 -10.06 -0.18
N THR A 176 9.03 -10.20 1.11
CA THR A 176 10.08 -11.10 1.60
C THR A 176 9.52 -12.48 1.93
N ALA A 177 8.32 -12.54 2.50
CA ALA A 177 7.69 -13.82 2.85
C ALA A 177 7.22 -14.56 1.59
N PRO A 178 7.68 -15.81 1.34
CA PRO A 178 7.33 -16.54 0.14
C PRO A 178 5.83 -16.85 0.03
N GLY A 179 5.14 -16.99 1.17
CA GLY A 179 3.71 -17.29 1.22
C GLY A 179 2.78 -16.07 1.08
N LEU A 180 3.29 -14.83 1.15
CA LEU A 180 2.43 -13.65 1.03
C LEU A 180 2.00 -13.44 -0.43
N ASP A 181 0.70 -13.28 -0.64
CA ASP A 181 0.13 -12.94 -1.95
C ASP A 181 0.54 -11.49 -2.31
N PRO A 182 1.23 -11.29 -3.45
CA PRO A 182 1.66 -9.98 -3.89
C PRO A 182 0.54 -8.92 -4.03
N ARG A 183 -0.69 -9.36 -4.34
CA ARG A 183 -1.84 -8.47 -4.51
C ARG A 183 -2.24 -7.85 -3.17
N LEU A 184 -2.19 -8.64 -2.09
CA LEU A 184 -2.43 -8.17 -0.73
C LEU A 184 -1.37 -7.15 -0.30
N ALA A 185 -0.09 -7.41 -0.61
CA ALA A 185 1.00 -6.47 -0.33
C ALA A 185 0.82 -5.13 -1.06
N VAL A 186 0.44 -5.18 -2.35
CA VAL A 186 0.18 -3.96 -3.14
C VAL A 186 -1.05 -3.21 -2.66
N ALA A 187 -2.13 -3.92 -2.30
CA ALA A 187 -3.33 -3.33 -1.73
C ALA A 187 -3.02 -2.54 -0.45
N GLN A 188 -2.25 -3.14 0.47
CA GLN A 188 -1.79 -2.47 1.69
C GLN A 188 -0.94 -1.22 1.39
N ALA A 189 -0.05 -1.28 0.39
CA ALA A 189 0.76 -0.12 0.01
C ALA A 189 -0.08 1.06 -0.52
N VAL A 190 -1.12 0.77 -1.32
CA VAL A 190 -2.07 1.78 -1.78
C VAL A 190 -2.91 2.35 -0.63
N ALA A 191 -3.29 1.50 0.33
CA ALA A 191 -4.03 1.94 1.51
C ALA A 191 -3.22 2.89 2.40
N LEU A 192 -1.93 2.60 2.63
CA LEU A 192 -1.05 3.50 3.40
C LEU A 192 -1.03 4.91 2.81
N ASP A 193 -0.96 5.03 1.49
CA ASP A 193 -1.03 6.32 0.79
C ASP A 193 -2.41 6.99 0.93
N THR A 194 -3.46 6.20 0.76
CA THR A 194 -4.82 6.70 0.63
C THR A 194 -5.43 7.14 1.96
N TYR A 195 -5.05 6.49 3.06
CA TYR A 195 -5.70 6.65 4.37
C TYR A 195 -4.82 7.33 5.43
N GLN A 196 -3.47 7.31 5.34
CA GLN A 196 -2.64 8.09 6.29
C GLN A 196 -2.61 9.60 6.01
N GLY A 197 -2.95 10.02 4.80
CA GLY A 197 -2.82 11.41 4.35
C GLY A 197 -4.01 12.32 4.69
N ARG A 198 -4.83 11.99 5.69
CA ARG A 198 -5.98 12.81 6.13
C ARG A 198 -5.82 13.27 7.57
#